data_AF-A0A962ZBE5-F1
#
_entry.id   AF-A0A962ZBE5-F1
#
_cell.length_a   1.000
_cell.length_b   1.000
_cell.length_c   1.000
_cell.angle_alpha   90.00
_cell.angle_beta   90.00
_cell.angle_gamma   90.00
#
_symmetry.space_group_name_H-M   'P 1'
#
loop_
_entity.id
_entity.type
_entity.pdbx_description
1 polymer ?
#
loop_
_entity_poly.entity_id
_entity_poly.type
_entity_poly.pdbx_seq_one_letter_code
_entity_poly.pdbx_strand_id
1 'polypeptide(L)' 'MLWSILWIVLLLAANAFFVAAEFALVRVRDYRIAPLAEAGHVRARLTMNVITHMEAYLAACQLGITMASLG' A
#
# COMPACT_ATOMS: atom_id res chain seq x y z
N MET A 1 -28.45 -15.52 1.30
CA MET A 1 -27.30 -16.23 0.70
C MET A 1 -26.48 -15.31 -0.21
N LEU A 2 -27.08 -14.68 -1.24
CA LEU A 2 -26.35 -13.75 -2.14
C LEU A 2 -25.69 -12.55 -1.44
N TRP A 3 -26.38 -11.93 -0.47
CA TRP A 3 -25.87 -10.77 0.27
C TRP A 3 -24.59 -11.07 1.07
N SER A 4 -24.49 -12.27 1.63
CA SER A 4 -23.31 -12.69 2.41
C SER A 4 -22.09 -12.91 1.52
N ILE A 5 -22.29 -13.46 0.31
CA ILE A 5 -21.22 -13.67 -0.67
C ILE A 5 -20.67 -12.32 -1.13
N LEU A 6 -21.54 -11.32 -1.34
CA LEU A 6 -21.14 -9.97 -1.72
C LEU A 6 -20.22 -9.33 -0.67
N TRP A 7 -20.55 -9.47 0.61
CA TRP A 7 -19.71 -9.02 1.73
C TRP A 7 -18.37 -9.75 1.79
N ILE A 8 -18.37 -11.08 1.64
CA ILE A 8 -17.13 -11.88 1.64
C ILE A 8 -16.21 -11.46 0.48
N VAL A 9 -16.76 -11.27 -0.71
CA VAL A 9 -15.98 -10.83 -1.89
C VAL A 9 -15.41 -9.42 -1.67
N LEU A 10 -16.17 -8.51 -1.07
CA LEU A 10 -15.71 -7.17 -0.75
C LEU A 10 -14.55 -7.20 0.26
N LEU A 11 -14.69 -7.97 1.34
CA LEU A 11 -13.65 -8.13 2.36
C LEU A 11 -12.40 -8.82 1.80
N LEU A 12 -12.57 -9.84 0.94
CA LEU A 12 -11.45 -10.50 0.27
C LEU A 12 -10.71 -9.54 -0.67
N ALA A 13 -11.44 -8.73 -1.44
CA ALA A 13 -10.86 -7.72 -2.32
C ALA A 13 -10.11 -6.63 -1.52
N ALA A 14 -10.66 -6.18 -0.40
CA ALA A 14 -10.00 -5.23 0.49
C ALA A 14 -8.69 -5.81 1.02
N ASN A 15 -8.69 -7.04 1.54
CA ASN A 15 -7.48 -7.72 2.00
C ASN A 15 -6.44 -7.88 0.87
N ALA A 16 -6.87 -8.29 -0.32
CA ALA A 16 -5.99 -8.42 -1.48
C ALA A 16 -5.37 -7.08 -1.92
N PHE A 17 -6.12 -5.98 -1.81
CA PHE A 17 -5.62 -4.62 -2.09
C PHE A 17 -4.53 -4.21 -1.10
N PHE A 18 -4.72 -4.42 0.20
CA PHE A 18 -3.71 -4.10 1.22
C PHE A 18 -2.43 -4.92 1.05
N VAL A 19 -2.56 -6.23 0.76
CA VAL A 19 -1.40 -7.10 0.47
C VAL A 19 -0.66 -6.64 -0.80
N ALA A 20 -1.38 -6.24 -1.85
CA ALA A 20 -0.76 -5.72 -3.06
C ALA A 20 -0.03 -4.39 -2.82
N ALA A 21 -0.58 -3.51 -2.00
CA ALA A 21 0.04 -2.23 -1.62
C ALA A 21 1.33 -2.45 -0.81
N GLU A 22 1.30 -3.36 0.16
CA GLU A 22 2.47 -3.76 0.95
C GLU A 22 3.57 -4.33 0.04
N PHE A 23 3.24 -5.28 -0.84
CA PHE A 23 4.20 -5.85 -1.79
C PHE A 23 4.76 -4.81 -2.77
N ALA A 24 3.95 -3.85 -3.21
CA ALA A 24 4.38 -2.77 -4.09
C ALA A 24 5.37 -1.84 -3.39
N LEU A 25 5.12 -1.48 -2.12
CA LEU A 25 6.06 -0.70 -1.32
C LEU A 25 7.38 -1.47 -1.12
N VAL A 26 7.32 -2.75 -0.71
CA VAL A 26 8.52 -3.56 -0.47
C VAL A 26 9.36 -3.79 -1.74
N ARG A 27 8.73 -3.86 -2.93
CA ARG A 27 9.44 -4.01 -4.21
C ARG A 27 10.07 -2.72 -4.73
N VAL A 28 9.61 -1.56 -4.27
CA VAL A 28 10.15 -0.28 -4.70
C VAL A 28 11.56 -0.11 -4.13
N ARG A 29 12.49 0.34 -4.97
CA ARG A 29 13.89 0.57 -4.61
C ARG A 29 14.21 2.05 -4.70
N ASP A 30 14.47 2.67 -3.56
CA ASP A 30 14.83 4.08 -3.41
C ASP A 30 15.92 4.53 -4.37
N TYR A 31 16.92 3.68 -4.57
CA TYR A 31 18.07 3.96 -5.43
C TYR A 31 17.69 4.35 -6.87
N ARG A 32 16.57 3.85 -7.41
CA ARG A 32 16.12 4.23 -8.77
C ARG A 32 15.33 5.54 -8.79
N ILE A 33 14.72 5.91 -7.67
CA ILE A 33 13.79 7.04 -7.56
C ILE A 33 14.51 8.30 -7.05
N ALA A 34 15.57 8.13 -6.24
CA ALA A 34 16.45 9.19 -5.78
C ALA A 34 17.00 10.10 -6.90
N PRO A 35 17.59 9.59 -8.00
CA PRO A 35 18.08 10.46 -9.08
C PRO A 35 16.97 11.20 -9.83
N LEU A 36 15.75 10.62 -9.91
CA LEU A 36 14.58 11.29 -10.50
C LEU A 36 14.04 12.40 -9.57
N ALA A 37 14.15 12.22 -8.26
CA ALA A 37 13.79 13.22 -7.26
C ALA A 37 14.80 14.38 -7.25
N GLU A 38 16.09 14.08 -7.37
CA GLU A 38 17.16 15.07 -7.55
C GLU A 38 17.06 15.84 -8.87
N ALA A 39 16.59 15.19 -9.94
CA ALA A 39 16.29 15.83 -11.22
C ALA A 39 15.08 16.80 -11.18
N GLY A 40 14.45 17.01 -10.01
CA GLY A 40 13.38 17.99 -9.81
C GLY A 40 11.97 17.47 -10.11
N HIS A 41 11.78 16.18 -10.39
CA HIS A 41 10.44 15.63 -10.60
C HIS A 41 9.65 15.61 -9.29
N VAL A 42 8.60 16.43 -9.21
CA VAL A 42 7.72 16.55 -8.03
C VAL A 42 7.12 15.19 -7.63
N ARG A 43 6.76 14.37 -8.62
CA ARG A 43 6.25 13.01 -8.39
C ARG A 43 7.29 12.10 -7.74
N ALA A 44 8.54 12.15 -8.21
CA ALA A 44 9.63 11.35 -7.66
C ALA A 44 9.99 11.79 -6.23
N ARG A 45 9.95 13.09 -5.93
CA ARG A 45 10.10 13.61 -4.56
C ARG A 45 9.01 13.11 -3.61
N LEU A 46 7.76 13.10 -4.08
CA LEU A 46 6.62 12.57 -3.33
C LEU A 46 6.79 11.07 -3.07
N THR A 47 7.13 10.30 -4.10
CA THR A 47 7.39 8.87 -3.97
C THR A 47 8.56 8.59 -3.04
N MET A 48 9.67 9.35 -3.13
CA MET A 48 10.81 9.24 -2.22
C MET A 48 10.38 9.45 -0.77
N ASN A 49 9.56 10.48 -0.49
CA ASN A 49 9.07 10.74 0.86
C ASN A 49 8.18 9.60 1.40
N VAL A 50 7.37 8.99 0.52
CA VAL A 50 6.54 7.82 0.87
C VAL A 50 7.39 6.60 1.19
N ILE A 51 8.45 6.34 0.41
CA ILE A 51 9.34 5.19 0.67
C ILE A 51 10.21 5.44 1.91
N THR A 52 10.62 6.69 2.17
CA THR A 52 11.35 7.06 3.40
C THR A 52 10.50 6.78 4.66
N HIS A 53 9.17 6.87 4.54
CA HIS A 53 8.21 6.55 5.61
C HIS A 53 7.49 5.21 5.35
N MET A 54 8.17 4.26 4.70
CA MET A 54 7.59 2.96 4.34
C MET A 54 7.11 2.18 5.57
N GLU A 55 7.78 2.30 6.71
CA GLU A 55 7.34 1.68 7.98
C GLU A 55 5.95 2.16 8.42
N ALA A 56 5.67 3.47 8.32
CA ALA A 56 4.37 4.03 8.66
C ALA A 56 3.26 3.59 7.69
N TYR A 57 3.59 3.47 6.41
CA TYR A 57 2.67 2.97 5.38
C TYR A 57 2.36 1.47 5.55
N LEU A 58 3.38 0.68 5.90
CA LEU A 58 3.24 -0.74 6.22
C LEU A 58 2.36 -0.93 7.47
N ALA A 59 2.60 -0.16 8.53
CA ALA A 59 1.78 -0.20 9.73
C ALA A 59 0.31 0.17 9.45
N ALA A 60 0.06 1.17 8.60
CA ALA A 60 -1.29 1.53 8.17
C ALA A 60 -1.97 0.43 7.33
N CYS A 61 -1.23 -0.26 6.44
CA CYS A 61 -1.75 -1.40 5.70
C CYS A 61 -2.09 -2.58 6.63
N GLN A 62 -1.25 -2.86 7.63
CA GLN A 62 -1.46 -3.93 8.60
C GLN A 62 -2.67 -3.67 9.52
N LEU A 63 -2.88 -2.41 9.91
CA LEU A 63 -4.11 -1.97 10.58
C LEU A 63 -5.33 -2.13 9.66
N GLY A 64 -5.21 -1.78 8.38
CA GLY A 64 -6.24 -1.96 7.36
C GLY A 64 -6.64 -3.43 7.15
N ILE A 65 -5.66 -4.33 7.08
CA ILE A 65 -5.88 -5.79 7.01
C ILE A 65 -6.65 -6.26 8.26
N THR A 66 -6.25 -5.78 9.44
CA THR A 66 -6.90 -6.16 10.70
C THR A 66 -8.36 -5.68 10.73
N MET A 67 -8.64 -4.43 10.33
CA MET A 67 -10.01 -3.91 10.22
C MET A 67 -10.84 -4.63 9.16
N ALA A 68 -10.24 -4.98 8.02
CA ALA A 68 -10.90 -5.74 6.96
C ALA A 68 -11.11 -7.23 7.31
N SER A 69 -10.48 -7.72 8.38
CA SER A 69 -10.62 -9.10 8.86
C SER A 69 -11.57 -9.21 10.05
N LEU A 70 -11.75 -8.14 10.84
CA LEU A 70 -12.71 -8.06 11.97
C LEU A 70 -14.14 -7.70 11.54
N GLY A 71 -14.34 -7.28 10.28
CA GLY A 71 -15.64 -6.92 9.69
C GLY A 71 -16.46 -8.11 9.18
#